data_AF-A0A371PC39-F1
#
_entry.id   AF-A0A371PC39-F1
#
_cell.length_a   1.000
_cell.length_b   1.000
_cell.length_c   1.000
_cell.angle_alpha   90.00
_cell.angle_beta   90.00
_cell.angle_gamma   90.00
#
_symmetry.space_group_name_H-M   'P 1'
#
loop_
_entity.id
_entity.type
_entity.pdbx_description
1 polymer ?
#
loop_
_entity_poly.entity_id
_entity_poly.type
_entity_poly.pdbx_seq_one_letter_code
_entity_poly.pdbx_strand_id
1 'polypeptide(L)'
;MRFRRSGALGSQANAAINDFASRVDGRATEVAGRAAQVITVAVRVLRIPTAVVGALSVPFIAATLVLGLLADGAVGIVVLVAGIVLAGVNAFFWARRGRILRAVDDPDRLATELAVMLTMTGKVDEARGVLTQVAGTSGGWRVMGRLRGLWQGTQLSGRWIDEIGDLPRARYFGPPKIGTTITIAVAALWLVPVSIVVALFSLIGTVAGAL
;
A
#
# COMPACT_ATOMS: atom_id res chain seq x y z
N MET A 1 -34.68 -2.20 18.25
CA MET A 1 -34.05 -0.86 18.34
C MET A 1 -33.10 -0.68 17.15
N ARG A 2 -33.21 0.46 16.44
CA ARG A 2 -32.60 0.74 15.12
C ARG A 2 -31.08 0.99 15.21
N PHE A 3 -30.28 0.27 14.44
CA PHE A 3 -28.90 0.67 14.09
C PHE A 3 -28.93 1.68 12.93
N ARG A 4 -29.06 2.97 13.26
CA ARG A 4 -28.86 4.11 12.34
C ARG A 4 -27.70 4.96 12.88
N ARG A 5 -26.43 4.56 12.66
CA ARG A 5 -25.27 5.40 13.04
C ARG A 5 -24.05 5.33 12.11
N SER A 6 -24.16 4.75 10.91
CA SER A 6 -23.05 4.77 9.92
C SER A 6 -23.08 5.96 8.96
N GLY A 7 -24.24 6.60 8.75
CA GLY A 7 -24.36 7.74 7.82
C GLY A 7 -23.80 9.07 8.36
N ALA A 8 -23.91 9.29 9.68
CA ALA A 8 -23.57 10.57 10.32
C ALA A 8 -22.06 10.87 10.32
N LEU A 9 -21.21 9.83 10.47
CA LEU A 9 -19.76 9.97 10.41
C LEU A 9 -19.28 10.26 8.99
N GLY A 10 -19.87 9.62 7.98
CA GLY A 10 -19.56 9.88 6.57
C GLY A 10 -19.99 11.28 6.12
N SER A 11 -21.14 11.77 6.58
CA SER A 11 -21.59 13.13 6.27
C SER A 11 -20.75 14.19 6.98
N GLN A 12 -20.29 13.93 8.20
CA GLN A 12 -19.39 14.85 8.92
C GLN A 12 -17.99 14.88 8.31
N ALA A 13 -17.43 13.73 7.92
CA ALA A 13 -16.16 13.67 7.20
C ALA A 13 -16.25 14.37 5.84
N ASN A 14 -17.33 14.15 5.08
CA ASN A 14 -17.55 14.87 3.81
C ASN A 14 -17.74 16.38 4.00
N ALA A 15 -18.41 16.81 5.07
CA ALA A 15 -18.58 18.23 5.38
C ALA A 15 -17.26 18.91 5.79
N ALA A 16 -16.44 18.23 6.61
CA ALA A 16 -15.12 18.69 6.98
C ALA A 16 -14.18 18.74 5.76
N ILE A 17 -14.23 17.74 4.88
CA ILE A 17 -13.47 17.72 3.62
C ILE A 17 -13.94 18.85 2.69
N ASN A 18 -15.24 19.13 2.59
CA ASN A 18 -15.75 20.22 1.76
C ASN A 18 -15.38 21.61 2.32
N ASP A 19 -15.40 21.79 3.65
CA ASP A 19 -14.98 23.04 4.31
C ASP A 19 -13.46 23.25 4.26
N PHE A 20 -12.68 22.16 4.28
CA PHE A 20 -11.24 22.25 4.01
C PHE A 20 -10.99 22.52 2.53
N ALA A 21 -11.67 21.82 1.62
CA ALA A 21 -11.53 21.99 0.17
C ALA A 21 -11.90 23.40 -0.30
N SER A 22 -12.86 24.08 0.35
CA SER A 22 -13.19 25.47 0.07
C SER A 22 -12.11 26.46 0.51
N ARG A 23 -11.23 26.06 1.46
CA ARG A 23 -10.07 26.84 1.93
C ARG A 23 -8.77 26.48 1.22
N VAL A 24 -8.77 25.46 0.37
CA VAL A 24 -7.59 25.08 -0.41
C VAL A 24 -7.42 26.04 -1.58
N ASP A 25 -6.27 26.71 -1.66
CA ASP A 25 -5.89 27.53 -2.81
C ASP A 25 -6.02 26.75 -4.12
N GLY A 26 -6.60 27.35 -5.16
CA GLY A 26 -6.79 26.71 -6.47
C GLY A 26 -5.53 26.10 -7.09
N ARG A 27 -4.35 26.57 -6.66
CA ARG A 27 -3.03 26.04 -7.05
C ARG A 27 -2.73 24.67 -6.45
N ALA A 28 -3.09 24.42 -5.20
CA ALA A 28 -2.89 23.12 -4.55
C ALA A 28 -3.83 22.07 -5.14
N THR A 29 -5.05 22.47 -5.52
CA THR A 29 -6.04 21.62 -6.19
C THR A 29 -5.57 21.14 -7.56
N GLU A 30 -4.96 22.03 -8.36
CA GLU A 30 -4.44 21.68 -9.69
C GLU A 30 -3.25 20.70 -9.60
N VAL A 31 -2.31 20.97 -8.68
CA VAL A 31 -1.16 20.10 -8.41
C VAL A 31 -1.60 18.71 -7.94
N ALA A 32 -2.54 18.67 -6.99
CA ALA A 32 -3.07 17.42 -6.47
C ALA A 32 -3.88 16.64 -7.53
N GLY A 33 -4.59 17.33 -8.43
CA GLY A 33 -5.27 16.72 -9.57
C GLY A 33 -4.32 15.98 -10.51
N ARG A 34 -3.22 16.64 -10.91
CA ARG A 34 -2.19 15.99 -11.75
C ARG A 34 -1.52 14.83 -11.03
N ALA A 35 -1.20 14.98 -9.75
CA ALA A 35 -0.61 13.90 -8.95
C ALA A 35 -1.57 12.69 -8.84
N ALA A 36 -2.85 12.92 -8.58
CA ALA A 36 -3.87 11.87 -8.51
C ALA A 36 -3.99 11.11 -9.84
N GLN A 37 -3.95 11.82 -10.98
CA GLN A 37 -3.97 11.18 -12.31
C GLN A 37 -2.75 10.28 -12.54
N VAL A 38 -1.55 10.78 -12.24
CA VAL A 38 -0.30 9.99 -12.38
C VAL A 38 -0.32 8.76 -11.47
N ILE A 39 -0.72 8.92 -10.21
CA ILE A 39 -0.87 7.82 -9.25
C ILE A 39 -1.90 6.81 -9.76
N THR A 40 -3.01 7.29 -10.32
CA THR A 40 -4.07 6.44 -10.84
C THR A 40 -3.58 5.57 -11.99
N VAL A 41 -2.88 6.17 -12.94
CA VAL A 41 -2.27 5.45 -14.06
C VAL A 41 -1.25 4.44 -13.55
N ALA A 42 -0.33 4.85 -12.67
CA ALA A 42 0.70 3.97 -12.12
C ALA A 42 0.10 2.76 -11.41
N VAL A 43 -0.89 2.97 -10.55
CA VAL A 43 -1.58 1.89 -9.81
C VAL A 43 -2.36 0.98 -10.77
N ARG A 44 -3.02 1.52 -11.79
CA ARG A 44 -3.74 0.72 -12.79
C ARG A 44 -2.79 -0.11 -13.67
N VAL A 45 -1.64 0.42 -14.05
CA VAL A 45 -0.62 -0.32 -14.80
C VAL A 45 -0.05 -1.45 -13.93
N LEU A 46 0.26 -1.17 -12.67
CA LEU A 46 0.80 -2.15 -11.73
C LEU A 46 -0.22 -3.19 -11.27
N ARG A 47 -1.51 -3.04 -11.58
CA ARG A 47 -2.55 -3.98 -11.12
C ARG A 47 -2.30 -5.41 -11.61
N ILE A 48 -1.85 -5.59 -12.85
CA ILE A 48 -1.67 -6.93 -13.44
C ILE A 48 -0.37 -7.55 -12.91
N PRO A 49 0.80 -6.88 -13.00
CA PRO A 49 2.04 -7.43 -12.45
C PRO A 49 1.93 -7.82 -10.98
N THR A 50 1.31 -6.98 -10.15
CA THR A 50 1.13 -7.28 -8.71
C THR A 50 0.17 -8.44 -8.47
N ALA A 51 -0.86 -8.62 -9.31
CA ALA A 51 -1.74 -9.79 -9.22
C ALA A 51 -1.00 -11.08 -9.59
N VAL A 52 -0.19 -11.04 -10.65
CA VAL A 52 0.62 -12.20 -11.08
C VAL A 52 1.57 -12.63 -9.97
N VAL A 53 2.30 -11.69 -9.36
CA VAL A 53 3.22 -11.98 -8.24
C VAL A 53 2.48 -12.64 -7.07
N GLY A 54 1.33 -12.07 -6.65
CA GLY A 54 0.54 -12.64 -5.56
C GLY A 54 -0.03 -14.03 -5.89
N ALA A 55 -0.52 -14.22 -7.13
CA ALA A 55 -1.11 -15.48 -7.58
C ALA A 55 -0.06 -16.59 -7.74
N LEU A 56 1.17 -16.26 -8.14
CA LEU A 56 2.24 -17.22 -8.36
C LEU A 56 2.63 -17.99 -7.08
N SER A 57 2.48 -17.35 -5.90
CA SER A 57 2.76 -18.00 -4.60
C SER A 57 1.68 -19.00 -4.15
N VAL A 58 0.44 -18.86 -4.65
CA VAL A 58 -0.71 -19.66 -4.22
C VAL A 58 -0.52 -21.17 -4.36
N PRO A 59 -0.07 -21.72 -5.50
CA PRO A 59 0.10 -23.17 -5.64
C PRO A 59 1.12 -23.74 -4.64
N PHE A 60 2.20 -23.02 -4.35
CA PHE A 60 3.21 -23.46 -3.38
C PHE A 60 2.69 -23.44 -1.95
N ILE A 61 1.93 -22.40 -1.58
CA ILE A 61 1.27 -22.33 -0.27
C ILE A 61 0.27 -23.48 -0.12
N ALA A 62 -0.53 -23.74 -1.16
CA ALA A 62 -1.48 -24.85 -1.17
C ALA A 62 -0.78 -26.20 -1.03
N ALA A 63 0.32 -26.42 -1.77
CA ALA A 63 1.12 -27.63 -1.66
C ALA A 63 1.68 -27.82 -0.25
N THR A 64 2.27 -26.78 0.36
CA THR A 64 2.78 -26.83 1.74
C THR A 64 1.69 -27.19 2.74
N LEU A 65 0.49 -26.60 2.60
CA LEU A 65 -0.64 -26.92 3.47
C LEU A 65 -1.09 -28.38 3.31
N VAL A 66 -1.22 -28.86 2.07
CA VAL A 66 -1.59 -30.25 1.80
C VAL A 66 -0.54 -31.21 2.36
N LEU A 67 0.75 -30.94 2.14
CA LEU A 67 1.84 -31.76 2.70
C LEU A 67 1.83 -31.77 4.23
N GLY A 68 1.58 -30.62 4.87
CA GLY A 68 1.45 -30.54 6.33
C GLY A 68 0.27 -31.32 6.88
N LEU A 69 -0.84 -31.42 6.13
CA LEU A 69 -2.01 -32.22 6.52
C LEU A 69 -1.83 -33.72 6.29
N LEU A 70 -1.01 -34.11 5.30
CA LEU A 70 -0.73 -35.51 5.00
C LEU A 70 0.41 -36.09 5.84
N ALA A 71 1.21 -35.23 6.46
CA ALA A 71 2.34 -35.63 7.28
C ALA A 71 1.92 -35.87 8.73
N ASP A 72 2.34 -37.00 9.29
CA ASP A 72 2.08 -37.33 10.69
C ASP A 72 3.13 -36.76 11.64
N GLY A 73 2.73 -36.58 12.90
CA GLY A 73 3.60 -36.18 14.00
C GLY A 73 4.03 -34.71 13.97
N ALA A 74 5.14 -34.42 14.65
CA ALA A 74 5.61 -33.04 14.85
C ALA A 74 5.98 -32.34 13.54
N VAL A 75 6.45 -33.07 12.52
CA VAL A 75 6.83 -32.53 11.21
C VAL A 75 5.61 -31.96 10.50
N GLY A 76 4.48 -32.68 10.49
CA GLY A 76 3.23 -32.19 9.89
C GLY A 76 2.73 -30.91 10.53
N ILE A 77 2.76 -30.83 11.87
CA ILE A 77 2.37 -29.62 12.60
C ILE A 77 3.24 -28.43 12.18
N VAL A 78 4.56 -28.59 12.12
CA VAL A 78 5.49 -27.50 11.74
C VAL A 78 5.24 -27.03 10.31
N VAL A 79 5.08 -27.97 9.36
CA VAL A 79 4.80 -27.67 7.95
C VAL A 79 3.45 -26.96 7.81
N LEU A 80 2.43 -27.41 8.54
CA LEU A 80 1.10 -26.81 8.53
C LEU A 80 1.13 -25.38 9.07
N VAL A 81 1.81 -25.14 10.20
CA VAL A 81 1.98 -23.80 10.77
C VAL A 81 2.70 -22.89 9.78
N ALA A 82 3.76 -23.37 9.12
CA ALA A 82 4.47 -22.61 8.09
C ALA A 82 3.54 -22.25 6.91
N GLY A 83 2.74 -23.21 6.43
CA GLY A 83 1.75 -22.98 5.39
C GLY A 83 0.70 -21.94 5.77
N ILE A 84 0.20 -21.98 7.01
CA ILE A 84 -0.78 -21.00 7.54
C ILE A 84 -0.16 -19.60 7.59
N VAL A 85 1.09 -19.47 8.06
CA VAL A 85 1.79 -18.18 8.09
C VAL A 85 1.93 -17.61 6.68
N LEU A 86 2.39 -18.42 5.72
CA LEU A 86 2.51 -17.99 4.31
C LEU A 86 1.15 -17.58 3.72
N ALA A 87 0.10 -18.34 3.99
CA ALA A 87 -1.26 -18.02 3.57
C ALA A 87 -1.75 -16.69 4.18
N GLY A 88 -1.46 -16.44 5.46
CA GLY A 88 -1.78 -15.20 6.15
C GLY A 88 -1.09 -13.98 5.53
N VAL A 89 0.20 -14.10 5.22
CA VAL A 89 0.96 -13.02 4.54
C VAL A 89 0.39 -12.76 3.14
N ASN A 90 0.10 -13.82 2.36
CA ASN A 90 -0.50 -13.67 1.04
C ASN A 90 -1.89 -13.01 1.10
N ALA A 91 -2.75 -13.45 2.03
CA ALA A 91 -4.07 -12.86 2.25
C ALA A 91 -3.97 -11.37 2.64
N PHE A 92 -3.01 -11.02 3.51
CA PHE A 92 -2.76 -9.63 3.89
C PHE A 92 -2.32 -8.77 2.69
N PHE A 93 -1.45 -9.30 1.82
CA PHE A 93 -1.06 -8.65 0.58
C PHE A 93 -2.28 -8.37 -0.33
N TRP A 94 -3.13 -9.37 -0.57
CA TRP A 94 -4.35 -9.21 -1.37
C TRP A 94 -5.34 -8.20 -0.77
N ALA A 95 -5.54 -8.24 0.55
CA ALA A 95 -6.38 -7.27 1.25
C ALA A 95 -5.84 -5.84 1.16
N ARG A 96 -4.50 -5.66 1.18
CA ARG A 96 -3.85 -4.36 1.00
C ARG A 96 -3.96 -3.89 -0.45
N ARG A 97 -3.67 -4.77 -1.42
CA ARG A 97 -3.81 -4.51 -2.86
C ARG A 97 -5.23 -4.03 -3.20
N GLY A 98 -6.25 -4.73 -2.70
CA GLY A 98 -7.66 -4.35 -2.92
C GLY A 98 -8.01 -2.97 -2.34
N ARG A 99 -7.45 -2.61 -1.18
CA ARG A 99 -7.64 -1.28 -0.59
C ARG A 99 -6.99 -0.16 -1.41
N ILE A 100 -5.80 -0.40 -1.95
CA ILE A 100 -5.08 0.58 -2.80
C ILE A 100 -5.82 0.78 -4.13
N LEU A 101 -6.29 -0.30 -4.76
CA LEU A 101 -7.08 -0.21 -5.99
C LEU A 101 -8.38 0.59 -5.77
N ARG A 102 -9.10 0.28 -4.68
CA ARG A 102 -10.31 1.03 -4.30
C ARG A 102 -10.06 2.50 -3.99
N ALA A 103 -8.89 2.84 -3.44
CA ALA A 103 -8.52 4.22 -3.15
C ALA A 103 -8.33 5.06 -4.44
N VAL A 104 -8.04 4.38 -5.56
CA VAL A 104 -7.73 4.97 -6.86
C VAL A 104 -8.91 4.91 -7.84
N ASP A 105 -9.97 4.19 -7.51
CA ASP A 105 -11.16 4.08 -8.36
C ASP A 105 -11.90 5.41 -8.57
N ASP A 106 -11.69 6.39 -7.68
CA ASP A 106 -12.36 7.69 -7.69
C ASP A 106 -11.30 8.82 -7.58
N PRO A 107 -10.71 9.21 -8.74
CA PRO A 107 -9.52 10.06 -8.81
C PRO A 107 -9.78 11.50 -8.38
N ASP A 108 -11.00 12.00 -8.54
CA ASP A 108 -11.35 13.38 -8.18
C ASP A 108 -11.31 13.58 -6.66
N ARG A 109 -11.92 12.65 -5.92
CA ARG A 109 -11.83 12.65 -4.46
C ARG A 109 -10.41 12.35 -3.94
N LEU A 110 -9.64 11.51 -4.65
CA LEU A 110 -8.23 11.31 -4.34
C LEU A 110 -7.44 12.63 -4.50
N ALA A 111 -7.70 13.39 -5.56
CA ALA A 111 -7.13 14.72 -5.75
C ALA A 111 -7.50 15.68 -4.62
N THR A 112 -8.77 15.68 -4.18
CA THR A 112 -9.20 16.49 -3.02
C THR A 112 -8.44 16.11 -1.75
N GLU A 113 -8.35 14.83 -1.42
CA GLU A 113 -7.63 14.38 -0.21
C GLU A 113 -6.12 14.66 -0.29
N LEU A 114 -5.52 14.56 -1.47
CA LEU A 114 -4.12 14.95 -1.70
C LEU A 114 -3.92 16.45 -1.57
N ALA A 115 -4.87 17.27 -2.03
CA ALA A 115 -4.81 18.72 -1.90
C ALA A 115 -4.87 19.13 -0.42
N VAL A 116 -5.76 18.52 0.35
CA VAL A 116 -5.82 18.68 1.83
C VAL A 116 -4.47 18.30 2.44
N MET A 117 -3.94 17.12 2.11
CA MET A 117 -2.63 16.68 2.61
C MET A 117 -1.50 17.67 2.27
N LEU A 118 -1.48 18.22 1.06
CA LEU A 118 -0.51 19.24 0.62
C LEU A 118 -0.64 20.54 1.42
N THR A 119 -1.87 21.03 1.63
CA THR A 119 -2.09 22.24 2.43
C THR A 119 -1.65 22.07 3.88
N MET A 120 -1.87 20.89 4.47
CA MET A 120 -1.44 20.58 5.84
C MET A 120 0.08 20.54 6.00
N THR A 121 0.82 20.24 4.93
CA THR A 121 2.30 20.29 4.95
C THR A 121 2.88 21.70 4.83
N GLY A 122 2.08 22.70 4.43
CA GLY A 122 2.54 24.06 4.15
C GLY A 122 3.54 24.17 2.98
N LYS A 123 3.74 23.10 2.21
CA LYS A 123 4.81 22.96 1.19
C LYS A 123 4.29 23.00 -0.25
N VAL A 124 3.25 23.79 -0.51
CA VAL A 124 2.60 23.88 -1.83
C VAL A 124 3.58 24.39 -2.90
N ASP A 125 4.41 25.38 -2.56
CA ASP A 125 5.39 25.96 -3.49
C ASP A 125 6.57 25.01 -3.79
N GLU A 126 7.01 24.21 -2.81
CA GLU A 126 8.05 23.17 -3.00
C GLU A 126 7.55 22.04 -3.91
N ALA A 127 6.32 21.56 -3.71
CA ALA A 127 5.72 20.53 -4.55
C ALA A 127 5.62 20.97 -6.02
N ARG A 128 5.33 22.25 -6.26
CA ARG A 128 5.33 22.85 -7.60
C ARG A 128 6.73 22.88 -8.21
N GLY A 129 7.75 23.26 -7.45
CA GLY A 129 9.14 23.25 -7.89
C GLY A 129 9.61 21.86 -8.33
N VAL A 130 9.17 20.81 -7.64
CA VAL A 130 9.43 19.42 -8.03
C VAL A 130 8.67 19.06 -9.32
N LEU A 131 7.41 19.46 -9.46
CA LEU A 131 6.59 19.12 -10.63
C LEU A 131 6.98 19.88 -11.90
N THR A 132 7.39 21.15 -11.80
CA THR A 132 7.95 21.89 -12.95
C THR A 132 9.30 21.32 -13.37
N GLN A 133 10.09 20.81 -12.42
CA GLN A 133 11.37 20.17 -12.69
C GLN A 133 11.20 18.75 -13.27
N VAL A 134 10.13 18.03 -12.91
CA VAL A 134 9.73 16.76 -13.54
C VAL A 134 9.18 16.97 -14.96
N ALA A 135 8.45 18.07 -15.18
CA ALA A 135 8.02 18.47 -16.52
C ALA A 135 9.19 18.98 -17.41
N GLY A 136 10.26 19.47 -16.79
CA GLY A 136 11.49 19.92 -17.43
C GLY A 136 12.55 18.82 -17.60
N THR A 137 12.21 17.74 -18.29
CA THR A 137 13.08 16.90 -19.16
C THR A 137 14.49 16.46 -18.74
N SER A 138 14.99 16.61 -17.50
CA SER A 138 16.32 16.05 -17.15
C SER A 138 16.54 15.75 -15.66
N GLY A 139 16.68 14.46 -15.33
CA GLY A 139 17.36 14.03 -14.10
C GLY A 139 16.50 13.47 -12.97
N GLY A 140 15.68 12.44 -13.22
CA GLY A 140 14.90 11.75 -12.19
C GLY A 140 15.72 11.26 -10.98
N TRP A 141 17.01 10.95 -11.16
CA TRP A 141 17.87 10.49 -10.05
C TRP A 141 18.27 11.61 -9.08
N ARG A 142 18.51 12.84 -9.57
CA ARG A 142 18.84 14.00 -8.72
C ARG A 142 17.61 14.51 -7.98
N VAL A 143 16.45 14.45 -8.62
CA VAL A 143 15.15 14.76 -7.99
C VAL A 143 14.86 13.77 -6.87
N MET A 144 15.11 12.46 -7.07
CA MET A 144 14.93 11.44 -6.04
C MET A 144 15.87 11.62 -4.84
N GLY A 145 17.13 12.00 -5.07
CA GLY A 145 18.10 12.30 -4.00
C GLY A 145 17.68 13.51 -3.15
N ARG A 146 17.14 14.56 -3.76
CA ARG A 146 16.64 15.75 -3.05
C ARG A 146 15.32 15.50 -2.34
N LEU A 147 14.41 14.76 -2.95
CA LEU A 147 13.18 14.29 -2.30
C LEU A 147 13.51 13.48 -1.04
N ARG A 148 14.48 12.56 -1.14
CA ARG A 148 14.97 11.78 0.01
C ARG A 148 15.60 12.65 1.09
N GLY A 149 16.36 13.69 0.71
CA GLY A 149 16.93 14.67 1.65
C GLY A 149 15.87 15.53 2.36
N LEU A 150 14.86 16.01 1.63
CA LEU A 150 13.68 16.68 2.20
C LEU A 150 12.90 15.76 3.16
N TRP A 151 12.85 14.47 2.85
CA TRP A 151 12.19 13.46 3.67
C TRP A 151 12.96 13.09 4.94
N GLN A 152 14.29 13.08 4.89
CA GLN A 152 15.13 12.81 6.07
C GLN A 152 15.22 14.03 7.00
N GLY A 153 15.07 15.25 6.48
CA GLY A 153 15.11 16.48 7.27
C GLY A 153 13.78 16.87 7.92
N THR A 154 12.67 16.25 7.54
CA THR A 154 11.35 16.57 8.09
C THR A 154 11.05 15.69 9.31
N GLN A 155 11.33 16.20 10.51
CA GLN A 155 10.70 15.70 11.74
C GLN A 155 9.20 16.01 11.67
N LEU A 156 8.46 15.17 10.97
CA LEU A 156 7.01 15.27 10.85
C LEU A 156 6.41 15.08 12.24
N SER A 157 5.80 16.14 12.77
CA SER A 157 5.18 16.12 14.11
C SER A 157 4.16 14.98 14.23
N GLY A 158 4.07 14.34 15.40
CA GLY A 158 3.14 13.22 15.62
C GLY A 158 1.68 13.55 15.27
N ARG A 159 1.27 14.82 15.44
CA ARG A 159 -0.07 15.32 15.10
C ARG A 159 -0.40 15.22 13.60
N TRP A 160 0.60 15.44 12.75
CA TRP A 160 0.45 15.34 11.30
C TRP A 160 0.29 13.89 10.82
N ILE A 161 0.92 12.95 11.53
CA ILE A 161 0.81 11.51 11.25
C ILE A 161 -0.59 10.99 11.59
N ASP A 162 -1.19 11.49 12.68
CA ASP A 162 -2.54 11.13 13.10
C ASP A 162 -3.60 11.68 12.12
N GLU A 163 -3.49 12.96 11.74
CA GLU A 163 -4.43 13.60 10.80
C GLU A 163 -4.41 12.99 9.38
N ILE A 164 -3.24 12.55 8.89
CA ILE A 164 -3.15 11.82 7.61
C ILE A 164 -3.65 10.38 7.75
N GLY A 165 -3.58 9.80 8.95
CA GLY A 165 -4.13 8.48 9.25
C GLY A 165 -5.64 8.39 8.96
N ASP A 166 -6.35 9.51 9.16
CA ASP A 166 -7.80 9.65 9.04
C ASP A 166 -8.30 9.80 7.59
N LEU A 167 -7.43 10.21 6.66
CA LEU A 167 -7.80 10.33 5.24
C LEU A 167 -7.96 8.93 4.61
N PRO A 168 -9.16 8.55 4.14
CA PRO A 168 -9.43 7.17 3.75
C PRO A 168 -8.62 6.69 2.54
N ARG A 169 -8.25 7.58 1.61
CA ARG A 169 -7.59 7.25 0.33
C ARG A 169 -6.18 7.82 0.25
N ALA A 170 -5.94 9.07 0.64
CA ALA A 170 -4.62 9.69 0.60
C ALA A 170 -3.61 9.06 1.58
N ARG A 171 -4.08 8.45 2.68
CA ARG A 171 -3.20 7.79 3.68
C ARG A 171 -2.27 6.73 3.11
N TYR A 172 -2.60 6.12 1.97
CA TYR A 172 -1.76 5.09 1.35
C TYR A 172 -0.56 5.68 0.60
N PHE A 173 -0.63 6.98 0.29
CA PHE A 173 0.36 7.72 -0.49
C PHE A 173 1.11 8.77 0.35
N GLY A 174 0.86 8.84 1.66
CA GLY A 174 1.58 9.69 2.61
C GLY A 174 2.82 9.01 3.23
N PRO A 175 3.81 9.78 3.73
CA PRO A 175 5.12 9.32 4.21
C PRO A 175 5.13 8.13 5.15
N PRO A 176 4.31 8.07 6.24
CA PRO A 176 4.41 6.97 7.18
C PRO A 176 4.01 5.64 6.55
N LYS A 177 3.13 5.64 5.53
CA LYS A 177 2.63 4.42 4.89
C LYS A 177 3.23 4.15 3.51
N ILE A 178 3.96 5.09 2.90
CA ILE A 178 4.80 4.82 1.72
C ILE A 178 5.88 3.81 2.11
N GLY A 179 6.58 4.04 3.23
CA GLY A 179 7.59 3.11 3.75
C GLY A 179 7.03 1.71 3.95
N THR A 180 5.90 1.59 4.65
CA THR A 180 5.22 0.30 4.85
C THR A 180 4.79 -0.35 3.53
N THR A 181 4.35 0.43 2.54
CA THR A 181 3.90 -0.09 1.24
C THR A 181 5.08 -0.62 0.43
N ILE A 182 6.23 0.06 0.45
CA ILE A 182 7.48 -0.43 -0.16
C ILE A 182 7.93 -1.72 0.55
N THR A 183 7.96 -1.74 1.89
CA THR A 183 8.33 -2.93 2.66
C THR A 183 7.40 -4.11 2.36
N ILE A 184 6.09 -3.88 2.28
CA ILE A 184 5.12 -4.93 1.92
C ILE A 184 5.30 -5.38 0.48
N ALA A 185 5.60 -4.48 -0.47
CA ALA A 185 5.86 -4.84 -1.86
C ALA A 185 7.13 -5.69 -1.99
N VAL A 186 8.19 -5.34 -1.27
CA VAL A 186 9.43 -6.13 -1.20
C VAL A 186 9.19 -7.47 -0.52
N ALA A 187 8.45 -7.50 0.59
CA ALA A 187 8.07 -8.74 1.27
C ALA A 187 7.22 -9.65 0.38
N ALA A 188 6.28 -9.08 -0.40
CA ALA A 188 5.47 -9.82 -1.36
C ALA A 188 6.29 -10.35 -2.53
N LEU A 189 7.31 -9.61 -2.98
CA LEU A 189 8.26 -10.09 -3.97
C LEU A 189 9.07 -11.29 -3.45
N TRP A 190 9.52 -11.22 -2.18
CA TRP A 190 10.23 -12.30 -1.50
C TRP A 190 9.34 -13.49 -1.14
N LEU A 191 8.03 -13.30 -1.05
CA LEU A 191 7.08 -14.37 -0.75
C LEU A 191 7.18 -15.51 -1.77
N VAL A 192 7.40 -15.18 -3.05
CA VAL A 192 7.52 -16.16 -4.13
C VAL A 192 8.68 -17.14 -3.90
N PRO A 193 9.96 -16.70 -3.85
CA PRO A 193 11.08 -17.63 -3.63
C PRO A 193 11.01 -18.32 -2.27
N VAL A 194 10.55 -17.64 -1.22
CA VAL A 194 10.39 -18.26 0.11
C VAL A 194 9.36 -19.39 0.06
N SER A 195 8.21 -19.18 -0.59
CA SER A 195 7.17 -20.21 -0.70
C SER A 195 7.66 -21.45 -1.46
N ILE A 196 8.48 -21.26 -2.50
CA ILE A 196 9.10 -22.36 -3.26
C ILE A 196 10.04 -23.17 -2.36
N VAL A 197 10.94 -22.49 -1.64
CA VAL A 197 11.91 -23.14 -0.76
C VAL A 197 11.22 -23.91 0.36
N VAL A 198 10.22 -23.31 1.00
CA VAL A 198 9.43 -23.97 2.05
C VAL A 198 8.68 -25.19 1.50
N ALA A 199 8.08 -25.09 0.32
CA ALA A 199 7.39 -26.21 -0.32
C ALA A 199 8.36 -27.38 -0.62
N LEU A 200 9.56 -27.08 -1.13
CA LEU A 200 10.59 -28.08 -1.39
C LEU A 200 11.07 -28.78 -0.11
N PHE A 201 11.34 -28.02 0.95
CA PHE A 201 11.73 -28.61 2.24
C PHE A 201 10.61 -29.44 2.86
N SER A 202 9.36 -28.99 2.70
CA SER A 202 8.19 -29.74 3.15
C SER A 202 8.08 -31.07 2.41
N LEU A 203 8.30 -31.07 1.09
CA LEU A 203 8.32 -32.30 0.29
C LEU A 203 9.44 -33.24 0.72
N ILE A 204 10.66 -32.73 0.91
CA ILE A 204 11.80 -33.55 1.35
C ILE A 204 11.53 -34.13 2.75
N GLY A 205 11.07 -33.31 3.69
CA GLY A 205 10.79 -33.74 5.06
C GLY A 205 9.68 -34.77 5.14
N THR A 206 8.63 -34.63 4.33
CA THR A 206 7.54 -35.63 4.26
C THR A 206 8.00 -36.95 3.66
N VAL A 207 8.80 -36.93 2.59
CA VAL A 207 9.37 -38.14 2.00
C VAL A 207 10.35 -38.82 2.97
N ALA A 208 11.23 -38.06 3.62
CA ALA A 208 12.21 -38.59 4.57
C ALA A 208 11.57 -39.16 5.84
N GLY A 209 10.44 -38.61 6.29
CA GLY A 209 9.69 -39.14 7.42
C GLY A 209 8.79 -40.33 7.09
N ALA A 210 8.54 -40.60 5.82
CA ALA A 210 7.75 -41.74 5.34
C ALA A 210 8.59 -42.99 5.01
N LEU A 211 9.92 -42.84 4.90
CA LEU A 211 10.90 -43.92 4.75
C LEU A 211 11.37 -44.44 6.11
#